data_AF-A0A2Z4ZYQ4-F1
#
_entry.id   AF-A0A2Z4ZYQ4-F1
#
_cell.length_a   1.000
_cell.length_b   1.000
_cell.length_c   1.000
_cell.angle_alpha   90.00
_cell.angle_beta   90.00
_cell.angle_gamma   90.00
#
_symmetry.space_group_name_H-M   'P 1'
#
loop_
_entity.id
_entity.type
_entity.pdbx_description
1 polymer ?
#
loop_
_entity_poly.entity_id
_entity_poly.type
_entity_poly.pdbx_seq_one_letter_code
_entity_poly.pdbx_strand_id
1 'polypeptide(L)'
;MTSHNNFIRVTAVAAVVFAGVWQPGADAWGADGKEEPWYTAWLQVTADPSVDIRKTTPSLRWRTDMDTLYRGDTTGQGLSAFTQGLLPKADGTPVEQWGYDWITHASGSAGTVFSSATRNQLVAQHYASEWVYEFRAPHGIDQVQSGGPFPGEEEISFPGGVKAHFIKQACKAHNLADCRTNPNYREPTGQETMREVAVMAIDWNRLTPREGLAWVKSQQSLWAVGSTKINPVQGADALTNGLRGWSSLPPNLRFAMYQEDPLAQSIVVAFRDYSEAKLWATQEASNGGWVYEVRPNSVAVDLSVRNAGSREGAFAFIGGIKGGLLMNARRFEKGVSEPVECIGIEKEVCRRENIHQ
;
A
#
# COMPACT_ATOMS: atom_id res chain seq x y z
N MET A 1 80.81 -17.69 -29.46
CA MET A 1 79.67 -17.05 -30.14
C MET A 1 78.40 -17.55 -29.46
N THR A 2 78.08 -17.03 -28.27
CA THR A 2 77.03 -16.00 -28.04
C THR A 2 75.68 -16.32 -28.69
N SER A 3 74.74 -16.83 -27.90
CA SER A 3 73.36 -16.35 -27.99
C SER A 3 72.68 -16.39 -26.62
N HIS A 4 72.00 -15.30 -26.32
CA HIS A 4 71.46 -14.91 -25.02
C HIS A 4 70.18 -15.63 -24.63
N ASN A 5 70.00 -15.74 -23.31
CA ASN A 5 68.71 -15.90 -22.63
C ASN A 5 67.70 -14.86 -23.11
N ASN A 6 66.47 -15.30 -23.40
CA ASN A 6 65.28 -14.48 -23.27
C ASN A 6 64.08 -15.38 -22.88
N PHE A 7 63.77 -15.40 -21.59
CA PHE A 7 62.49 -15.87 -21.07
C PHE A 7 61.46 -14.75 -21.28
N ILE A 8 60.63 -14.88 -22.31
CA ILE A 8 59.38 -14.11 -22.39
C ILE A 8 58.31 -14.95 -21.69
N ARG A 9 57.98 -14.56 -20.46
CA ARG A 9 56.76 -15.03 -19.80
C ARG A 9 55.58 -14.37 -20.51
N VAL A 10 54.88 -15.12 -21.34
CA VAL A 10 53.53 -14.76 -21.79
C VAL A 10 52.60 -15.06 -20.63
N THR A 11 52.31 -14.03 -19.83
CA THR A 11 51.22 -14.07 -18.86
C THR A 11 49.92 -14.17 -19.65
N ALA A 12 49.28 -15.33 -19.62
CA ALA A 12 47.91 -15.46 -20.07
C ALA A 12 47.05 -14.54 -19.19
N VAL A 13 46.58 -13.43 -19.76
CA VAL A 13 45.54 -12.62 -19.15
C VAL A 13 44.26 -13.42 -19.30
N ALA A 14 43.92 -14.19 -18.26
CA ALA A 14 42.57 -14.70 -18.10
C ALA A 14 41.65 -13.49 -17.96
N ALA A 15 40.96 -13.14 -19.03
CA ALA A 15 39.83 -12.23 -18.98
C ALA A 15 38.74 -12.92 -18.15
N VAL A 16 38.75 -12.66 -16.84
CA VAL A 16 37.63 -13.00 -15.98
C VAL A 16 36.52 -12.03 -16.34
N VAL A 17 35.69 -12.44 -17.29
CA VAL A 17 34.39 -11.82 -17.52
C VAL A 17 33.55 -12.16 -16.28
N PHE A 18 33.60 -11.28 -15.28
CA PHE A 18 32.57 -11.26 -14.26
C PHE A 18 31.29 -10.78 -14.95
N ALA A 19 30.52 -11.73 -15.47
CA ALA A 19 29.09 -11.56 -15.61
C ALA A 19 28.54 -11.45 -14.18
N GLY A 20 28.59 -10.22 -13.64
CA GLY A 20 27.89 -9.87 -12.41
C GLY A 20 26.41 -10.02 -12.67
N VAL A 21 25.89 -11.21 -12.40
CA VAL A 21 24.46 -11.43 -12.22
C VAL A 21 24.06 -10.51 -11.07
N TRP A 22 23.20 -9.55 -11.38
CA TRP A 22 22.57 -8.67 -10.41
C TRP A 22 21.97 -9.54 -9.30
N GLN A 23 22.63 -9.55 -8.14
CA GLN A 23 22.05 -10.09 -6.92
C GLN A 23 21.29 -8.94 -6.25
N PRO A 24 19.95 -9.04 -6.13
CA PRO A 24 19.19 -8.12 -5.29
C PRO A 24 19.73 -8.21 -3.85
N GLY A 25 19.94 -7.06 -3.22
CA GLY A 25 20.33 -6.99 -1.82
C GLY A 25 19.33 -7.74 -0.94
N ALA A 26 19.83 -8.34 0.14
CA ALA A 26 19.12 -9.26 1.03
C ALA A 26 17.96 -8.64 1.84
N ASP A 27 17.55 -7.41 1.52
CA ASP A 27 16.40 -6.73 2.14
C ASP A 27 15.20 -6.59 1.18
N ALA A 28 15.24 -7.23 0.01
CA ALA A 28 14.06 -7.42 -0.83
C ALA A 28 13.23 -8.60 -0.29
N TRP A 29 12.12 -8.28 0.37
CA TRP A 29 11.13 -9.26 0.82
C TRP A 29 10.65 -10.07 -0.40
N GLY A 30 10.97 -11.37 -0.43
CA GLY A 30 10.64 -12.30 -1.52
C GLY A 30 11.83 -12.95 -2.25
N ALA A 31 13.08 -12.71 -1.85
CA ALA A 31 14.26 -13.23 -2.56
C ALA A 31 14.62 -14.71 -2.28
N ASP A 32 13.87 -15.45 -1.44
CA ASP A 32 14.12 -16.88 -1.18
C ASP A 32 13.37 -17.83 -2.14
N GLY A 33 12.57 -17.28 -3.06
CA GLY A 33 11.75 -18.05 -4.00
C GLY A 33 10.61 -18.83 -3.32
N LYS A 34 10.35 -18.62 -2.02
CA LYS A 34 9.19 -19.18 -1.34
C LYS A 34 8.05 -18.16 -1.38
N GLU A 35 6.89 -18.66 -1.80
CA GLU A 35 5.67 -17.88 -1.80
C GLU A 35 5.35 -17.38 -0.38
N GLU A 36 5.04 -16.08 -0.25
CA GLU A 36 4.81 -15.47 1.05
C GLU A 36 3.62 -16.13 1.78
N PRO A 37 3.69 -16.37 3.10
CA PRO A 37 2.63 -17.08 3.83
C PRO A 37 1.24 -16.47 3.67
N TRP A 38 1.15 -15.14 3.60
CA TRP A 38 -0.12 -14.44 3.38
C TRP A 38 -0.72 -14.73 2.01
N TYR A 39 0.11 -14.87 0.97
CA TYR A 39 -0.36 -15.14 -0.40
C TYR A 39 -0.88 -16.57 -0.49
N THR A 40 -0.17 -17.52 0.12
CA THR A 40 -0.64 -18.91 0.21
C THR A 40 -1.98 -18.99 0.97
N ALA A 41 -2.12 -18.24 2.06
CA ALA A 41 -3.37 -18.18 2.83
C ALA A 41 -4.52 -17.52 2.03
N TRP A 42 -4.21 -16.47 1.27
CA TRP A 42 -5.16 -15.83 0.36
C TRP A 42 -5.68 -16.80 -0.71
N LEU A 43 -4.79 -17.60 -1.32
CA LEU A 43 -5.19 -18.63 -2.30
C LEU A 43 -6.16 -19.67 -1.71
N GLN A 44 -6.14 -19.91 -0.40
CA GLN A 44 -7.09 -20.81 0.25
C GLN A 44 -8.50 -20.23 0.32
N VAL A 45 -8.67 -18.91 0.28
CA VAL A 45 -9.97 -18.25 0.44
C VAL A 45 -10.53 -17.63 -0.83
N THR A 46 -9.68 -17.17 -1.75
CA THR A 46 -10.09 -16.37 -2.92
C THR A 46 -10.93 -17.16 -3.93
N ALA A 47 -12.05 -16.60 -4.37
CA ALA A 47 -12.82 -17.14 -5.49
C ALA A 47 -12.18 -16.81 -6.84
N ASP A 48 -11.35 -15.77 -6.91
CA ASP A 48 -10.67 -15.32 -8.11
C ASP A 48 -9.16 -15.16 -7.86
N PRO A 49 -8.35 -16.19 -8.18
CA PRO A 49 -6.91 -16.13 -8.02
C PRO A 49 -6.21 -15.33 -9.12
N SER A 50 -6.93 -14.83 -10.13
CA SER A 50 -6.34 -14.02 -11.20
C SER A 50 -6.11 -12.55 -10.82
N VAL A 51 -6.68 -12.11 -9.69
CA VAL A 51 -6.45 -10.77 -9.13
C VAL A 51 -4.96 -10.61 -8.79
N ASP A 52 -4.34 -9.57 -9.33
CA ASP A 52 -2.98 -9.17 -8.96
C ASP A 52 -3.00 -8.48 -7.60
N ILE A 53 -3.14 -9.30 -6.55
CA ILE A 53 -3.31 -8.85 -5.17
C ILE A 53 -2.13 -8.03 -4.66
N ARG A 54 -0.94 -8.24 -5.24
CA ARG A 54 0.27 -7.46 -4.95
C ARG A 54 0.18 -6.03 -5.50
N LYS A 55 -0.89 -5.64 -6.19
CA LYS A 55 -1.17 -4.26 -6.59
C LYS A 55 -2.35 -3.64 -5.84
N THR A 56 -2.91 -4.33 -4.84
CA THR A 56 -3.98 -3.79 -4.00
C THR A 56 -3.51 -2.52 -3.30
N THR A 57 -4.31 -1.45 -3.40
CA THR A 57 -4.02 -0.15 -2.76
C THR A 57 -5.03 0.15 -1.63
N PRO A 58 -4.71 1.00 -0.65
CA PRO A 58 -3.40 1.55 -0.43
C PRO A 58 -2.50 0.52 0.26
N SER A 59 -1.26 0.47 -0.19
CA SER A 59 -0.17 -0.28 0.41
C SER A 59 1.08 0.56 0.21
N LEU A 60 1.97 0.64 1.18
CA LEU A 60 3.23 1.35 0.95
C LEU A 60 4.06 0.59 -0.08
N ARG A 61 4.30 1.22 -1.23
CA ARG A 61 5.14 0.71 -2.32
C ARG A 61 6.41 1.54 -2.38
N TRP A 62 7.53 0.91 -2.08
CA TRP A 62 8.84 1.53 -2.18
C TRP A 62 9.30 1.54 -3.64
N ARG A 63 9.79 2.69 -4.11
CA ARG A 63 10.43 2.77 -5.43
C ARG A 63 11.76 2.02 -5.42
N THR A 64 12.14 1.47 -6.57
CA THR A 64 13.38 0.68 -6.76
C THR A 64 14.33 1.30 -7.79
N ASP A 65 13.86 2.31 -8.52
CA ASP A 65 14.64 3.13 -9.45
C ASP A 65 15.46 4.19 -8.69
N MET A 66 16.45 4.77 -9.37
CA MET A 66 17.38 5.77 -8.83
C MET A 66 17.25 7.10 -9.58
N ASP A 67 16.03 7.51 -9.93
CA ASP A 67 15.84 8.75 -10.70
C ASP A 67 16.32 9.96 -9.90
N THR A 68 16.65 11.02 -10.64
CA THR A 68 16.77 12.34 -10.03
C THR A 68 15.44 12.78 -9.46
N LEU A 69 15.46 13.24 -8.22
CA LEU A 69 14.32 13.76 -7.52
C LEU A 69 14.50 15.24 -7.22
N TYR A 70 13.36 15.93 -7.11
CA TYR A 70 13.29 17.33 -6.80
C TYR A 70 12.44 17.56 -5.56
N ARG A 71 12.84 18.52 -4.72
CA ARG A 71 12.04 18.96 -3.58
C ARG A 71 12.03 20.48 -3.53
N GLY A 72 10.84 21.07 -3.56
CA GLY A 72 10.66 22.47 -3.21
C GLY A 72 10.82 22.65 -1.70
N ASP A 73 11.57 23.66 -1.28
CA ASP A 73 11.71 23.99 0.14
C ASP A 73 10.43 24.65 0.66
N THR A 74 9.68 23.89 1.47
CA THR A 74 8.50 24.38 2.19
C THR A 74 8.75 24.61 3.68
N THR A 75 9.97 24.35 4.15
CA THR A 75 10.34 24.36 5.59
C THR A 75 11.26 25.52 5.95
N GLY A 76 11.81 26.23 4.95
CA GLY A 76 12.71 27.36 5.16
C GLY A 76 14.13 26.94 5.55
N GLN A 77 14.53 25.69 5.28
CA GLN A 77 15.88 25.20 5.58
C GLN A 77 16.95 25.92 4.75
N GLY A 78 16.64 26.22 3.49
CA GLY A 78 17.59 26.74 2.51
C GLY A 78 18.87 25.92 2.46
N LEU A 79 20.02 26.59 2.36
CA LEU A 79 21.30 25.90 2.23
C LEU A 79 21.73 25.12 3.49
N SER A 80 21.04 25.25 4.64
CA SER A 80 21.32 24.40 5.81
C SER A 80 21.03 22.92 5.52
N ALA A 81 20.20 22.62 4.51
CA ALA A 81 19.96 21.26 4.05
C ALA A 81 21.25 20.53 3.61
N PHE A 82 22.29 21.24 3.17
CA PHE A 82 23.58 20.63 2.79
C PHE A 82 24.40 20.08 3.98
N THR A 83 24.00 20.41 5.20
CA THR A 83 24.58 19.84 6.43
C THR A 83 23.56 19.03 7.21
N GLN A 84 22.31 19.50 7.28
CA GLN A 84 21.24 18.91 8.08
C GLN A 84 20.42 17.85 7.34
N GLY A 85 20.48 17.78 6.01
CA GLY A 85 19.61 16.95 5.20
C GLY A 85 18.24 17.59 4.93
N LEU A 86 17.42 16.89 4.14
CA LEU A 86 16.03 17.23 3.91
C LEU A 86 15.21 16.67 5.07
N LEU A 87 14.98 17.52 6.07
CA LEU A 87 14.30 17.12 7.30
C LEU A 87 12.81 16.86 7.02
N PRO A 88 12.19 15.90 7.72
CA PRO A 88 10.75 15.71 7.68
C PRO A 88 10.03 16.87 8.39
N LYS A 89 8.72 17.02 8.13
CA LYS A 89 7.91 18.09 8.73
C LYS A 89 7.69 17.95 10.25
N ALA A 90 8.02 16.79 10.81
CA ALA A 90 8.01 16.51 12.24
C ALA A 90 9.24 17.08 12.98
N ASP A 91 10.25 17.61 12.27
CA ASP A 91 11.35 18.31 12.93
C ASP A 91 10.83 19.46 13.81
N GLY A 92 11.36 19.56 15.03
CA GLY A 92 10.86 20.50 16.05
C GLY A 92 9.52 20.13 16.70
N THR A 93 8.87 19.04 16.31
CA THR A 93 7.62 18.54 16.93
C THR A 93 7.93 17.44 17.98
N PRO A 94 7.27 17.39 19.15
CA PRO A 94 7.45 16.31 20.11
C PRO A 94 7.12 14.92 19.53
N VAL A 95 7.88 13.89 19.91
CA VAL A 95 7.83 12.53 19.31
C VAL A 95 6.45 11.89 19.44
N GLU A 96 5.75 12.15 20.54
CA GLU A 96 4.39 11.67 20.80
C GLU A 96 3.34 12.27 19.85
N GLN A 97 3.65 13.39 19.19
CA GLN A 97 2.79 14.08 18.23
C GLN A 97 3.15 13.77 16.77
N TRP A 98 4.18 12.96 16.52
CA TRP A 98 4.60 12.63 15.17
C TRP A 98 3.51 11.86 14.41
N GLY A 99 3.17 12.35 13.22
CA GLY A 99 2.25 11.73 12.28
C GLY A 99 2.95 10.69 11.42
N TYR A 100 2.47 9.44 11.48
CA TYR A 100 3.01 8.30 10.71
C TYR A 100 2.07 7.81 9.59
N ASP A 101 0.89 8.43 9.45
CA ASP A 101 -0.07 8.09 8.41
C ASP A 101 0.31 8.78 7.09
N TRP A 102 0.85 7.99 6.17
CA TRP A 102 1.31 8.38 4.85
C TRP A 102 0.20 8.98 3.98
N ILE A 103 -1.04 8.48 4.11
CA ILE A 103 -2.16 9.02 3.31
C ILE A 103 -2.54 10.41 3.82
N THR A 104 -2.51 10.62 5.14
CA THR A 104 -2.77 11.95 5.71
C THR A 104 -1.58 12.91 5.57
N HIS A 105 -0.38 12.41 5.25
CA HIS A 105 0.82 13.24 5.07
C HIS A 105 0.75 14.20 3.86
N ALA A 106 -0.22 14.00 2.97
CA ALA A 106 -0.44 14.88 1.82
C ALA A 106 -0.73 16.37 2.19
N SER A 107 -0.70 17.24 1.18
CA SER A 107 -1.05 18.68 1.20
C SER A 107 -1.07 19.39 2.55
N GLY A 108 0.07 19.98 2.95
CA GLY A 108 0.12 20.94 4.07
C GLY A 108 0.10 20.33 5.48
N SER A 109 0.02 19.01 5.63
CA SER A 109 0.11 18.37 6.95
C SER A 109 1.41 18.71 7.66
N ALA A 110 1.30 19.16 8.91
CA ALA A 110 2.42 19.47 9.80
C ALA A 110 2.72 18.29 10.73
N GLY A 111 3.94 18.21 11.27
CA GLY A 111 4.27 17.20 12.28
C GLY A 111 4.42 15.77 11.75
N THR A 112 4.48 15.58 10.43
CA THR A 112 4.56 14.25 9.81
C THR A 112 6.01 13.80 9.64
N VAL A 113 6.25 12.49 9.78
CA VAL A 113 7.61 11.92 9.72
C VAL A 113 8.20 11.87 8.31
N PHE A 114 7.52 12.38 7.29
CA PHE A 114 7.93 12.23 5.91
C PHE A 114 8.48 13.54 5.32
N SER A 115 9.46 13.41 4.44
CA SER A 115 9.91 14.47 3.54
C SER A 115 9.49 14.13 2.11
N SER A 116 8.67 14.98 1.50
CA SER A 116 8.16 14.79 0.14
C SER A 116 9.15 15.30 -0.91
N ALA A 117 9.28 14.54 -1.98
CA ALA A 117 9.96 14.91 -3.21
C ALA A 117 9.10 14.50 -4.41
N THR A 118 9.51 14.86 -5.62
CA THR A 118 8.79 14.55 -6.84
C THR A 118 9.79 14.27 -7.96
N ARG A 119 9.39 13.44 -8.92
CA ARG A 119 10.13 13.25 -10.18
C ARG A 119 10.04 14.48 -11.10
N ASN A 120 9.09 15.38 -10.85
CA ASN A 120 8.80 16.53 -11.69
C ASN A 120 9.37 17.84 -11.10
N GLN A 121 10.40 18.41 -11.73
CA GLN A 121 11.03 19.65 -11.28
C GLN A 121 10.05 20.84 -11.21
N LEU A 122 9.05 20.90 -12.11
CA LEU A 122 8.05 21.98 -12.11
C LEU A 122 7.12 21.90 -10.90
N VAL A 123 6.75 20.68 -10.48
CA VAL A 123 5.97 20.46 -9.26
C VAL A 123 6.77 20.89 -8.03
N ALA A 124 8.06 20.52 -7.97
CA ALA A 124 8.94 20.99 -6.88
C ALA A 124 9.08 22.51 -6.87
N GLN A 125 9.23 23.14 -8.03
CA GLN A 125 9.31 24.60 -8.17
C GLN A 125 8.02 25.30 -7.73
N HIS A 126 6.85 24.73 -8.06
CA HIS A 126 5.55 25.27 -7.67
C HIS A 126 5.39 25.42 -6.16
N TYR A 127 5.90 24.46 -5.39
CA TYR A 127 5.81 24.46 -3.92
C TYR A 127 6.98 25.15 -3.22
N ALA A 128 8.06 25.48 -3.93
CA ALA A 128 9.26 26.05 -3.34
C ALA A 128 9.04 27.50 -2.89
N SER A 129 9.36 27.80 -1.63
CA SER A 129 9.42 29.17 -1.13
C SER A 129 10.63 29.93 -1.69
N GLU A 130 11.80 29.29 -1.73
CA GLU A 130 13.04 29.91 -2.19
C GLU A 130 13.94 28.96 -2.98
N TRP A 131 14.07 27.71 -2.53
CA TRP A 131 15.02 26.74 -3.07
C TRP A 131 14.31 25.50 -3.61
N VAL A 132 14.80 24.99 -4.73
CA VAL A 132 14.48 23.67 -5.27
C VAL A 132 15.73 22.80 -5.15
N TYR A 133 15.66 21.76 -4.33
CA TYR A 133 16.72 20.76 -4.19
C TYR A 133 16.65 19.75 -5.33
N GLU A 134 17.80 19.40 -5.88
CA GLU A 134 18.00 18.25 -6.77
C GLU A 134 18.82 17.21 -6.00
N PHE A 135 18.33 15.97 -5.96
CA PHE A 135 18.97 14.91 -5.18
C PHE A 135 18.69 13.53 -5.77
N ARG A 136 19.49 12.55 -5.36
CA ARG A 136 19.27 11.12 -5.66
C ARG A 136 19.45 10.33 -4.38
N ALA A 137 18.46 9.52 -4.03
CA ALA A 137 18.50 8.65 -2.88
C ALA A 137 17.73 7.35 -3.22
N PRO A 138 18.16 6.18 -2.71
CA PRO A 138 17.38 4.96 -2.86
C PRO A 138 16.12 5.01 -1.99
N HIS A 139 15.18 4.11 -2.31
CA HIS A 139 13.90 3.97 -1.62
C HIS A 139 13.02 5.23 -1.72
N GLY A 140 12.08 5.37 -0.77
CA GLY A 140 11.00 6.33 -0.80
C GLY A 140 9.69 5.68 -1.26
N ILE A 141 8.60 6.07 -0.62
CA ILE A 141 7.26 5.56 -0.91
C ILE A 141 6.76 6.24 -2.18
N ASP A 142 6.46 5.46 -3.22
CA ASP A 142 5.93 5.94 -4.49
C ASP A 142 4.42 6.19 -4.37
N GLN A 143 4.03 7.45 -4.50
CA GLN A 143 2.64 7.86 -4.30
C GLN A 143 1.69 7.28 -5.34
N VAL A 144 2.14 7.15 -6.59
CA VAL A 144 1.31 6.66 -7.69
C VAL A 144 1.02 5.19 -7.47
N GLN A 145 2.06 4.41 -7.18
CA GLN A 145 1.92 2.96 -6.96
C GLN A 145 1.22 2.62 -5.65
N SER A 146 1.36 3.47 -4.63
CA SER A 146 0.76 3.25 -3.31
C SER A 146 -0.71 3.69 -3.24
N GLY A 147 -1.24 4.33 -4.28
CA GLY A 147 -2.63 4.80 -4.34
C GLY A 147 -2.90 6.08 -3.53
N GLY A 148 -1.92 6.99 -3.48
CA GLY A 148 -2.05 8.26 -2.77
C GLY A 148 -2.91 9.28 -3.54
N PRO A 149 -3.29 10.38 -2.88
CA PRO A 149 -4.36 11.27 -3.35
C PRO A 149 -4.01 12.08 -4.60
N PHE A 150 -2.74 12.38 -4.85
CA PHE A 150 -2.29 13.25 -5.95
C PHE A 150 -1.31 12.50 -6.87
N PRO A 151 -1.79 11.57 -7.72
CA PRO A 151 -0.89 10.78 -8.58
C PRO A 151 -0.16 11.64 -9.62
N GLY A 152 -0.75 12.76 -10.06
CA GLY A 152 -0.13 13.67 -11.03
C GLY A 152 1.10 14.43 -10.51
N GLU A 153 1.32 14.46 -9.20
CA GLU A 153 2.51 15.09 -8.61
C GLU A 153 3.74 14.18 -8.63
N GLU A 154 3.57 12.89 -8.96
CA GLU A 154 4.64 11.88 -8.99
C GLU A 154 5.48 11.90 -7.69
N GLU A 155 4.79 12.10 -6.56
CA GLU A 155 5.42 12.27 -5.25
C GLU A 155 6.13 10.99 -4.81
N ILE A 156 7.31 11.19 -4.20
CA ILE A 156 8.03 10.22 -3.39
C ILE A 156 8.11 10.74 -1.97
N SER A 157 7.55 10.01 -1.01
CA SER A 157 7.63 10.38 0.41
C SER A 157 8.75 9.59 1.08
N PHE A 158 9.69 10.27 1.73
CA PHE A 158 10.81 9.67 2.49
C PHE A 158 10.54 9.71 4.00
N PRO A 159 10.19 8.58 4.64
CA PRO A 159 10.07 8.53 6.09
C PRO A 159 11.43 8.79 6.76
N GLY A 160 11.45 9.66 7.76
CA GLY A 160 12.68 10.13 8.41
C GLY A 160 13.49 11.12 7.57
N GLY A 161 13.01 11.54 6.40
CA GLY A 161 13.70 12.50 5.53
C GLY A 161 14.89 11.91 4.77
N VAL A 162 15.79 12.77 4.28
CA VAL A 162 16.93 12.37 3.43
C VAL A 162 18.21 13.02 3.93
N LYS A 163 19.28 12.24 4.13
CA LYS A 163 20.59 12.77 4.57
C LYS A 163 21.22 13.72 3.55
N ALA A 164 21.97 14.68 4.07
CA ALA A 164 22.57 15.76 3.29
C ALA A 164 23.43 15.29 2.11
N HIS A 165 24.18 14.19 2.25
CA HIS A 165 25.09 13.72 1.20
C HIS A 165 24.36 13.18 -0.04
N PHE A 166 23.06 12.92 0.01
CA PHE A 166 22.26 12.60 -1.19
C PHE A 166 21.83 13.83 -1.99
N ILE A 167 21.92 15.02 -1.39
CA ILE A 167 21.53 16.28 -2.02
C ILE A 167 22.67 16.74 -2.91
N LYS A 168 22.42 16.87 -4.22
CA LYS A 168 23.43 17.28 -5.19
C LYS A 168 23.59 18.79 -5.23
N GLN A 169 22.47 19.50 -5.30
CA GLN A 169 22.45 20.95 -5.41
C GLN A 169 21.10 21.54 -4.98
N ALA A 170 21.08 22.85 -4.78
CA ALA A 170 19.88 23.64 -4.54
C ALA A 170 19.89 24.84 -5.49
N CYS A 171 18.80 25.04 -6.24
CA CYS A 171 18.66 26.15 -7.18
C CYS A 171 17.57 27.11 -6.73
N LYS A 172 17.68 28.39 -7.05
CA LYS A 172 16.64 29.38 -6.75
C LYS A 172 15.35 29.02 -7.49
N ALA A 173 14.23 29.00 -6.78
CA ALA A 173 12.93 28.62 -7.33
C ALA A 173 12.52 29.49 -8.54
N HIS A 174 12.82 30.80 -8.52
CA HIS A 174 12.50 31.71 -9.62
C HIS A 174 13.59 31.75 -10.73
N ASN A 175 14.72 31.07 -10.53
CA ASN A 175 15.80 30.98 -11.50
C ASN A 175 16.60 29.69 -11.30
N LEU A 176 16.19 28.62 -11.97
CA LEU A 176 16.81 27.29 -11.86
C LEU A 176 18.23 27.23 -12.44
N ALA A 177 18.74 28.30 -13.04
CA ALA A 177 20.15 28.41 -13.42
C ALA A 177 21.05 28.92 -12.27
N ASP A 178 20.48 29.58 -11.25
CA ASP A 178 21.22 30.03 -10.07
C ASP A 178 21.23 28.93 -9.00
N CYS A 179 22.22 28.05 -9.09
CA CYS A 179 22.39 26.91 -8.20
C CYS A 179 23.57 27.07 -7.25
N ARG A 180 23.48 26.38 -6.11
CA ARG A 180 24.59 26.12 -5.20
C ARG A 180 24.80 24.61 -5.17
N THR A 181 26.02 24.17 -5.47
CA THR A 181 26.39 22.76 -5.39
C THR A 181 26.64 22.38 -3.94
N ASN A 182 26.19 21.20 -3.53
CA ASN A 182 26.51 20.66 -2.22
C ASN A 182 27.93 20.06 -2.24
N PRO A 183 28.90 20.62 -1.49
CA PRO A 183 30.25 20.08 -1.44
C PRO A 183 30.33 18.68 -0.81
N ASN A 184 29.29 18.28 -0.07
CA ASN A 184 29.21 16.98 0.60
C ASN A 184 28.45 15.91 -0.19
N TYR A 185 28.04 16.21 -1.42
CA TYR A 185 27.30 15.26 -2.25
C TYR A 185 28.12 13.98 -2.51
N ARG A 186 27.45 12.84 -2.39
CA ARG A 186 27.96 11.52 -2.74
C ARG A 186 26.88 10.81 -3.54
N GLU A 187 27.26 10.33 -4.72
CA GLU A 187 26.35 9.54 -5.54
C GLU A 187 25.92 8.30 -4.75
N PRO A 188 24.61 8.02 -4.63
CA PRO A 188 24.13 6.82 -3.97
C PRO A 188 24.55 5.56 -4.73
N THR A 189 24.84 4.51 -3.99
CA THR A 189 25.15 3.18 -4.55
C THR A 189 23.89 2.38 -4.87
N GLY A 190 22.76 2.72 -4.26
CA GLY A 190 21.52 1.95 -4.31
C GLY A 190 21.47 0.79 -3.31
N GLN A 191 22.56 0.56 -2.57
CA GLN A 191 22.66 -0.48 -1.55
C GLN A 191 22.34 0.04 -0.13
N GLU A 192 22.19 1.35 0.02
CA GLU A 192 21.86 1.96 1.30
C GLU A 192 20.48 1.51 1.76
N THR A 193 20.36 1.14 3.03
CA THR A 193 19.09 0.81 3.67
C THR A 193 18.23 2.07 3.88
N MET A 194 16.92 1.90 4.08
CA MET A 194 16.03 3.03 4.41
C MET A 194 16.50 3.84 5.63
N ARG A 195 17.12 3.18 6.62
CA ARG A 195 17.70 3.84 7.80
C ARG A 195 18.97 4.62 7.49
N GLU A 196 19.74 4.17 6.51
CA GLU A 196 20.93 4.89 6.04
C GLU A 196 20.55 6.12 5.21
N VAL A 197 19.40 6.10 4.54
CA VAL A 197 18.81 7.27 3.85
C VAL A 197 18.21 8.27 4.84
N ALA A 198 17.45 7.79 5.83
CA ALA A 198 16.73 8.62 6.79
C ALA A 198 17.67 9.50 7.61
N VAL A 199 17.39 10.80 7.66
CA VAL A 199 18.17 11.76 8.46
C VAL A 199 17.72 11.79 9.92
N MET A 200 16.43 11.51 10.17
CA MET A 200 15.84 11.44 11.49
C MET A 200 15.41 10.00 11.80
N ALA A 201 15.73 9.52 13.00
CA ALA A 201 15.28 8.21 13.46
C ALA A 201 13.76 8.23 13.71
N ILE A 202 13.06 7.21 13.20
CA ILE A 202 11.61 7.05 13.33
C ILE A 202 11.26 5.61 13.73
N ASP A 203 10.05 5.40 14.24
CA ASP A 203 9.51 4.07 14.44
C ASP A 203 8.81 3.56 13.17
N TRP A 204 9.55 2.78 12.38
CA TRP A 204 9.06 2.21 11.11
C TRP A 204 7.81 1.34 11.26
N ASN A 205 7.57 0.75 12.45
CA ASN A 205 6.39 -0.09 12.69
C ASN A 205 5.09 0.72 12.82
N ARG A 206 5.19 2.04 13.00
CA ARG A 206 4.04 2.95 13.11
C ARG A 206 3.58 3.50 11.77
N LEU A 207 4.33 3.30 10.68
CA LEU A 207 3.94 3.75 9.35
C LEU A 207 2.59 3.13 8.95
N THR A 208 1.65 3.98 8.55
CA THR A 208 0.32 3.55 8.07
C THR A 208 0.03 4.11 6.67
N PRO A 209 -0.57 3.33 5.74
CA PRO A 209 -0.86 1.90 5.87
C PRO A 209 0.42 1.08 6.09
N ARG A 210 0.28 -0.17 6.54
CA ARG A 210 1.45 -1.04 6.68
C ARG A 210 2.10 -1.25 5.31
N GLU A 211 3.37 -1.62 5.33
CA GLU A 211 3.95 -2.28 4.17
C GLU A 211 3.20 -3.61 3.94
N GLY A 212 2.60 -3.75 2.76
CA GLY A 212 1.65 -4.81 2.48
C GLY A 212 0.27 -4.62 3.15
N LEU A 213 -0.52 -5.70 3.19
CA LEU A 213 -1.90 -5.68 3.69
C LEU A 213 -1.98 -6.26 5.10
N ALA A 214 -2.91 -5.75 5.92
CA ALA A 214 -3.16 -6.21 7.27
C ALA A 214 -3.95 -7.54 7.29
N TRP A 215 -3.29 -8.61 6.89
CA TRP A 215 -3.87 -9.95 6.85
C TRP A 215 -4.15 -10.48 8.26
N VAL A 216 -5.40 -10.89 8.48
CA VAL A 216 -5.88 -11.45 9.74
C VAL A 216 -6.63 -12.74 9.48
N LYS A 217 -6.57 -13.66 10.44
CA LYS A 217 -7.34 -14.90 10.44
C LYS A 217 -8.47 -14.78 11.45
N SER A 218 -9.72 -14.81 10.99
CA SER A 218 -10.87 -14.66 11.88
C SER A 218 -11.00 -15.87 12.81
N GLN A 219 -11.27 -15.65 14.09
CA GLN A 219 -11.56 -16.73 15.03
C GLN A 219 -13.06 -17.11 15.02
N GLN A 220 -13.90 -16.17 14.61
CA GLN A 220 -15.35 -16.30 14.52
C GLN A 220 -15.80 -16.17 13.05
N SER A 221 -17.07 -16.48 12.79
CA SER A 221 -17.69 -16.23 11.50
C SER A 221 -17.64 -14.73 11.18
N LEU A 222 -17.48 -14.42 9.90
CA LEU A 222 -17.67 -13.06 9.37
C LEU A 222 -18.92 -13.04 8.51
N TRP A 223 -19.52 -11.87 8.33
CA TRP A 223 -20.77 -11.69 7.60
C TRP A 223 -20.52 -10.94 6.30
N ALA A 224 -20.24 -11.69 5.23
CA ALA A 224 -19.97 -11.15 3.91
C ALA A 224 -21.24 -10.59 3.28
N VAL A 225 -21.11 -9.48 2.57
CA VAL A 225 -22.23 -8.84 1.90
C VAL A 225 -22.17 -9.00 0.38
N GLY A 226 -23.34 -9.14 -0.23
CA GLY A 226 -23.51 -9.30 -1.68
C GLY A 226 -24.66 -8.46 -2.22
N SER A 227 -24.54 -7.99 -3.46
CA SER A 227 -25.64 -7.41 -4.23
C SER A 227 -25.41 -7.65 -5.72
N THR A 228 -26.46 -7.50 -6.52
CA THR A 228 -26.36 -7.66 -7.97
C THR A 228 -25.41 -6.66 -8.63
N LYS A 229 -25.05 -5.56 -7.95
CA LYS A 229 -24.05 -4.60 -8.43
C LYS A 229 -22.61 -4.99 -8.10
N ILE A 230 -22.40 -5.86 -7.12
CA ILE A 230 -21.05 -6.21 -6.64
C ILE A 230 -20.63 -7.62 -7.02
N ASN A 231 -21.56 -8.58 -7.10
CA ASN A 231 -21.24 -9.94 -7.51
C ASN A 231 -22.17 -10.46 -8.61
N PRO A 232 -21.62 -11.20 -9.60
CA PRO A 232 -22.40 -11.84 -10.66
C PRO A 232 -23.20 -13.07 -10.17
N VAL A 233 -22.82 -13.63 -9.03
CA VAL A 233 -23.45 -14.81 -8.43
C VAL A 233 -23.99 -14.44 -7.06
N GLN A 234 -25.22 -14.85 -6.76
CA GLN A 234 -25.94 -14.54 -5.53
C GLN A 234 -26.68 -15.76 -4.99
N GLY A 235 -27.19 -15.68 -3.76
CA GLY A 235 -28.04 -16.69 -3.16
C GLY A 235 -27.38 -18.07 -3.08
N ALA A 236 -28.14 -19.12 -3.38
CA ALA A 236 -27.67 -20.51 -3.27
C ALA A 236 -26.48 -20.80 -4.18
N ASP A 237 -26.46 -20.18 -5.36
CA ASP A 237 -25.37 -20.35 -6.32
C ASP A 237 -24.06 -19.80 -5.78
N ALA A 238 -24.10 -18.75 -4.93
CA ALA A 238 -22.91 -18.22 -4.29
C ALA A 238 -22.32 -19.20 -3.28
N LEU A 239 -23.15 -19.96 -2.55
CA LEU A 239 -22.68 -20.99 -1.61
C LEU A 239 -21.94 -22.12 -2.34
N THR A 240 -22.29 -22.42 -3.59
CA THR A 240 -21.61 -23.48 -4.36
C THR A 240 -20.41 -22.92 -5.13
N ASN A 241 -20.59 -21.80 -5.83
CA ASN A 241 -19.62 -21.28 -6.80
C ASN A 241 -18.71 -20.20 -6.23
N GLY A 242 -19.03 -19.67 -5.04
CA GLY A 242 -18.32 -18.57 -4.40
C GLY A 242 -18.89 -17.19 -4.74
N LEU A 243 -18.52 -16.22 -3.90
CA LEU A 243 -18.74 -14.80 -4.14
C LEU A 243 -17.49 -14.21 -4.77
N ARG A 244 -17.61 -13.58 -5.94
CA ARG A 244 -16.51 -12.86 -6.59
C ARG A 244 -16.97 -11.47 -7.02
N GLY A 245 -16.03 -10.54 -7.19
CA GLY A 245 -16.34 -9.25 -7.81
C GLY A 245 -16.71 -9.39 -9.29
N TRP A 246 -17.23 -8.31 -9.88
CA TRP A 246 -17.48 -8.23 -11.34
C TRP A 246 -16.19 -8.08 -12.17
N SER A 247 -15.07 -7.77 -11.52
CA SER A 247 -13.77 -7.63 -12.17
C SER A 247 -12.69 -8.37 -11.36
N SER A 248 -11.58 -8.64 -12.03
CA SER A 248 -10.36 -9.21 -11.44
C SER A 248 -9.27 -8.15 -11.25
N LEU A 249 -9.66 -6.87 -11.25
CA LEU A 249 -8.71 -5.76 -11.12
C LEU A 249 -8.25 -5.59 -9.66
N PRO A 250 -6.99 -5.19 -9.41
CA PRO A 250 -6.46 -4.99 -8.07
C PRO A 250 -7.20 -3.87 -7.33
N PRO A 251 -7.88 -4.17 -6.22
CA PRO A 251 -8.82 -3.22 -5.68
C PRO A 251 -8.13 -2.08 -4.94
N ASN A 252 -8.81 -0.94 -4.87
CA ASN A 252 -8.46 0.12 -3.95
C ASN A 252 -9.36 0.04 -2.71
N LEU A 253 -8.82 -0.48 -1.61
CA LEU A 253 -9.49 -0.68 -0.34
C LEU A 253 -10.07 0.62 0.24
N ARG A 254 -9.62 1.82 -0.18
CA ARG A 254 -10.32 3.08 0.17
C ARG A 254 -11.81 3.07 -0.23
N PHE A 255 -12.13 2.36 -1.30
CA PHE A 255 -13.50 2.18 -1.79
C PHE A 255 -14.21 0.98 -1.16
N ALA A 256 -13.60 0.27 -0.21
CA ALA A 256 -14.25 -0.84 0.48
C ALA A 256 -15.49 -0.41 1.28
N MET A 257 -15.67 0.88 1.57
CA MET A 257 -16.91 1.43 2.15
C MET A 257 -17.99 1.76 1.14
N TYR A 258 -17.62 1.84 -0.13
CA TYR A 258 -18.51 2.14 -1.24
C TYR A 258 -18.55 0.89 -2.12
N GLN A 259 -19.04 -0.23 -1.58
CA GLN A 259 -18.88 -1.55 -2.18
C GLN A 259 -19.51 -1.64 -3.57
N GLU A 260 -20.63 -0.94 -3.79
CA GLU A 260 -21.29 -0.86 -5.11
C GLU A 260 -20.63 0.15 -6.07
N ASP A 261 -19.57 0.85 -5.64
CA ASP A 261 -18.76 1.69 -6.51
C ASP A 261 -17.89 0.81 -7.43
N PRO A 262 -17.86 1.05 -8.74
CA PRO A 262 -17.01 0.31 -9.67
C PRO A 262 -15.52 0.28 -9.29
N LEU A 263 -15.04 1.28 -8.52
CA LEU A 263 -13.67 1.39 -8.05
C LEU A 263 -13.34 0.47 -6.85
N ALA A 264 -14.34 -0.12 -6.20
CA ALA A 264 -14.13 -1.19 -5.21
C ALA A 264 -13.63 -2.50 -5.88
N GLN A 265 -13.91 -2.67 -7.17
CA GLN A 265 -13.38 -3.74 -8.03
C GLN A 265 -13.59 -5.17 -7.48
N SER A 266 -12.52 -5.88 -7.12
CA SER A 266 -12.57 -7.30 -6.78
C SER A 266 -12.70 -7.58 -5.28
N ILE A 267 -13.31 -6.69 -4.49
CA ILE A 267 -13.49 -6.89 -3.03
C ILE A 267 -14.86 -7.49 -2.73
N VAL A 268 -14.90 -8.48 -1.85
CA VAL A 268 -16.10 -8.83 -1.07
C VAL A 268 -15.87 -8.38 0.36
N VAL A 269 -16.73 -7.47 0.85
CA VAL A 269 -16.63 -6.97 2.22
C VAL A 269 -17.41 -7.87 3.16
N ALA A 270 -16.87 -8.08 4.34
CA ALA A 270 -17.54 -8.76 5.43
C ALA A 270 -17.43 -7.98 6.74
N PHE A 271 -18.38 -8.19 7.63
CA PHE A 271 -18.41 -7.55 8.93
C PHE A 271 -18.24 -8.58 10.05
N ARG A 272 -17.64 -8.15 11.15
CA ARG A 272 -17.58 -8.94 12.39
C ARG A 272 -18.99 -9.19 12.92
N ASP A 273 -19.77 -8.11 12.94
CA ASP A 273 -21.11 -8.12 13.52
C ASP A 273 -22.16 -8.27 12.42
N TYR A 274 -23.07 -9.21 12.64
CA TYR A 274 -24.17 -9.48 11.71
C TYR A 274 -25.07 -8.25 11.51
N SER A 275 -25.30 -7.48 12.58
CA SER A 275 -26.11 -6.26 12.56
C SER A 275 -25.56 -5.22 11.57
N GLU A 276 -24.25 -5.13 11.42
CA GLU A 276 -23.61 -4.24 10.43
C GLU A 276 -23.81 -4.73 9.00
N ALA A 277 -23.62 -6.03 8.75
CA ALA A 277 -23.88 -6.61 7.43
C ALA A 277 -25.35 -6.44 7.02
N LYS A 278 -26.27 -6.61 7.97
CA LYS A 278 -27.70 -6.36 7.79
C LYS A 278 -27.99 -4.88 7.54
N LEU A 279 -27.37 -3.97 8.29
CA LEU A 279 -27.50 -2.53 8.08
C LEU A 279 -27.08 -2.18 6.65
N TRP A 280 -25.93 -2.69 6.21
CA TRP A 280 -25.47 -2.51 4.84
C TRP A 280 -26.49 -3.03 3.83
N ALA A 281 -26.95 -4.28 3.97
CA ALA A 281 -27.86 -4.91 3.02
C ALA A 281 -29.22 -4.19 2.92
N THR A 282 -29.70 -3.62 4.02
CA THR A 282 -31.02 -2.96 4.10
C THR A 282 -30.97 -1.47 3.80
N GLN A 283 -29.86 -0.79 4.12
CA GLN A 283 -29.76 0.67 4.07
C GLN A 283 -28.72 1.20 3.09
N GLU A 284 -27.65 0.47 2.79
CA GLU A 284 -26.57 0.93 1.92
C GLU A 284 -26.70 0.37 0.51
N ALA A 285 -26.92 -0.95 0.37
CA ALA A 285 -27.13 -1.61 -0.92
C ALA A 285 -28.31 -0.99 -1.68
N SER A 286 -28.16 -0.72 -2.97
CA SER A 286 -29.16 0.07 -3.72
C SER A 286 -30.53 -0.60 -3.82
N ASN A 287 -30.57 -1.92 -4.01
CA ASN A 287 -31.81 -2.70 -4.21
C ASN A 287 -32.02 -3.77 -3.13
N GLY A 288 -31.46 -3.55 -1.94
CA GLY A 288 -31.30 -4.62 -0.98
C GLY A 288 -30.09 -5.50 -1.31
N GLY A 289 -29.80 -6.46 -0.44
CA GLY A 289 -28.60 -7.27 -0.56
C GLY A 289 -28.71 -8.61 0.15
N TRP A 290 -27.66 -9.38 0.01
CA TRP A 290 -27.46 -10.65 0.68
C TRP A 290 -26.43 -10.50 1.80
N VAL A 291 -26.66 -11.23 2.88
CA VAL A 291 -25.70 -11.42 3.97
C VAL A 291 -25.36 -12.90 4.04
N TYR A 292 -24.09 -13.23 3.88
CA TYR A 292 -23.56 -14.59 3.88
C TYR A 292 -22.70 -14.81 5.12
N GLU A 293 -22.90 -15.94 5.78
CA GLU A 293 -22.02 -16.37 6.85
C GLU A 293 -20.77 -17.01 6.26
N VAL A 294 -19.61 -16.44 6.55
CA VAL A 294 -18.30 -16.95 6.17
C VAL A 294 -17.75 -17.79 7.31
N ARG A 295 -17.24 -18.98 6.99
CA ARG A 295 -16.66 -19.92 7.94
C ARG A 295 -15.55 -19.24 8.77
N PRO A 296 -15.46 -19.53 10.08
CA PRO A 296 -14.33 -19.12 10.90
C PRO A 296 -13.00 -19.61 10.32
N ASN A 297 -11.89 -19.05 10.81
CA ASN A 297 -10.53 -19.34 10.35
C ASN A 297 -10.25 -18.93 8.90
N SER A 298 -11.12 -18.12 8.29
CA SER A 298 -10.90 -17.53 6.99
C SER A 298 -9.95 -16.34 7.11
N VAL A 299 -9.05 -16.21 6.15
CA VAL A 299 -8.10 -15.11 6.07
C VAL A 299 -8.70 -13.95 5.28
N ALA A 300 -8.57 -12.74 5.79
CA ALA A 300 -9.06 -11.52 5.18
C ALA A 300 -8.14 -10.35 5.52
N VAL A 301 -8.35 -9.19 4.89
CA VAL A 301 -7.64 -7.95 5.24
C VAL A 301 -8.49 -7.14 6.21
N ASP A 302 -7.91 -6.73 7.33
CA ASP A 302 -8.56 -5.82 8.29
C ASP A 302 -8.65 -4.40 7.72
N LEU A 303 -9.87 -3.84 7.69
CA LEU A 303 -10.19 -2.53 7.12
C LEU A 303 -10.37 -1.43 8.17
N SER A 304 -10.02 -1.69 9.43
CA SER A 304 -10.09 -0.72 10.53
C SER A 304 -9.22 0.54 10.31
N VAL A 305 -8.24 0.47 9.41
CA VAL A 305 -7.39 1.62 9.07
C VAL A 305 -8.19 2.63 8.25
N ARG A 306 -8.05 3.91 8.60
CA ARG A 306 -8.82 5.02 8.02
C ARG A 306 -8.83 5.01 6.48
N ASN A 307 -7.71 4.61 5.89
CA ASN A 307 -7.51 4.68 4.45
C ASN A 307 -7.72 3.33 3.74
N ALA A 308 -8.07 2.26 4.45
CA ALA A 308 -8.47 0.98 3.86
C ALA A 308 -9.98 0.69 4.03
N GLY A 309 -10.72 1.62 4.65
CA GLY A 309 -12.15 1.49 4.88
C GLY A 309 -12.66 2.36 6.04
N SER A 310 -11.84 2.64 7.08
CA SER A 310 -12.31 3.37 8.28
C SER A 310 -13.51 2.73 9.00
N ARG A 311 -13.72 1.41 8.91
CA ARG A 311 -14.82 0.77 9.65
C ARG A 311 -14.28 -0.35 10.51
N GLU A 312 -14.24 -0.09 11.81
CA GLU A 312 -13.92 -1.11 12.79
C GLU A 312 -14.87 -2.31 12.61
N GLY A 313 -14.32 -3.51 12.63
CA GLY A 313 -15.11 -4.73 12.38
C GLY A 313 -15.33 -5.05 10.90
N ALA A 314 -14.91 -4.23 9.94
CA ALA A 314 -14.97 -4.57 8.52
C ALA A 314 -13.70 -5.28 8.02
N PHE A 315 -13.89 -6.22 7.10
CA PHE A 315 -12.84 -7.03 6.50
C PHE A 315 -13.02 -7.14 4.98
N ALA A 316 -11.93 -7.17 4.23
CA ALA A 316 -11.95 -7.41 2.78
C ALA A 316 -11.46 -8.83 2.43
N PHE A 317 -12.26 -9.51 1.62
CA PHE A 317 -11.87 -10.68 0.85
C PHE A 317 -11.55 -10.26 -0.58
N ILE A 318 -10.25 -10.10 -0.88
CA ILE A 318 -9.77 -9.70 -2.20
C ILE A 318 -9.87 -10.89 -3.15
N GLY A 319 -10.43 -10.70 -4.34
CA GLY A 319 -10.80 -11.79 -5.26
C GLY A 319 -12.00 -12.59 -4.79
N GLY A 320 -12.64 -12.19 -3.68
CA GLY A 320 -13.85 -12.82 -3.16
C GLY A 320 -13.62 -14.05 -2.28
N ILE A 321 -14.67 -14.87 -2.13
CA ILE A 321 -14.77 -15.95 -1.16
C ILE A 321 -15.22 -17.23 -1.88
N LYS A 322 -14.45 -18.31 -1.78
CA LYS A 322 -14.82 -19.62 -2.33
C LYS A 322 -16.14 -20.14 -1.75
N GLY A 323 -16.96 -20.79 -2.57
CA GLY A 323 -18.28 -21.27 -2.17
C GLY A 323 -18.27 -22.16 -0.93
N GLY A 324 -17.34 -23.12 -0.86
CA GLY A 324 -17.20 -24.02 0.29
C GLY A 324 -16.84 -23.36 1.63
N LEU A 325 -16.61 -22.04 1.65
CA LEU A 325 -16.39 -21.24 2.85
C LEU A 325 -17.64 -20.45 3.28
N LEU A 326 -18.69 -20.40 2.46
CA LEU A 326 -19.97 -19.79 2.78
C LEU A 326 -20.92 -20.86 3.34
N MET A 327 -21.55 -20.57 4.47
CA MET A 327 -22.36 -21.56 5.20
C MET A 327 -23.86 -21.29 5.04
N ASN A 328 -24.26 -20.06 5.30
CA ASN A 328 -25.66 -19.63 5.33
C ASN A 328 -25.83 -18.32 4.58
N ALA A 329 -27.03 -18.03 4.08
CA ALA A 329 -27.33 -16.75 3.46
C ALA A 329 -28.73 -16.24 3.79
N ARG A 330 -28.86 -14.91 3.85
CA ARG A 330 -30.12 -14.20 4.06
C ARG A 330 -30.24 -13.07 3.03
N ARG A 331 -31.38 -12.98 2.34
CA ARG A 331 -31.69 -11.87 1.42
C ARG A 331 -32.53 -10.83 2.15
N PHE A 332 -32.21 -9.58 1.92
CA PHE A 332 -32.93 -8.41 2.41
C PHE A 332 -33.38 -7.54 1.26
N GLU A 333 -34.57 -6.97 1.38
CA GLU A 333 -35.02 -5.88 0.52
C GLU A 333 -34.64 -4.53 1.14
N LYS A 334 -34.51 -3.51 0.29
CA LYS A 334 -34.18 -2.15 0.75
C LYS A 334 -35.21 -1.67 1.78
N GLY A 335 -34.73 -1.22 2.94
CA GLY A 335 -35.57 -0.71 4.03
C GLY A 335 -36.35 -1.78 4.80
N VAL A 336 -36.23 -3.06 4.46
CA VAL A 336 -36.95 -4.16 5.14
C VAL A 336 -36.02 -4.87 6.11
N SER A 337 -36.36 -4.85 7.40
CA SER A 337 -35.51 -5.40 8.47
C SER A 337 -35.60 -6.92 8.62
N GLU A 338 -36.61 -7.56 8.07
CA GLU A 338 -36.76 -9.01 8.07
C GLU A 338 -36.18 -9.64 6.79
N PRO A 339 -35.51 -10.79 6.88
CA PRO A 339 -35.03 -11.47 5.70
C PRO A 339 -36.23 -12.02 4.90
N VAL A 340 -36.24 -11.72 3.61
CA VAL A 340 -37.27 -12.18 2.66
C VAL A 340 -36.96 -13.58 2.11
N GLU A 341 -35.70 -14.01 2.23
CA GLU A 341 -35.23 -15.32 1.81
C GLU A 341 -34.07 -15.79 2.69
N CYS A 342 -34.00 -17.09 2.95
CA CYS A 342 -32.98 -17.71 3.79
C CYS A 342 -32.52 -19.05 3.19
N ILE A 343 -31.22 -19.30 3.25
CA ILE A 343 -30.58 -20.48 2.68
C ILE A 343 -29.64 -21.07 3.72
N GLY A 344 -29.72 -22.39 3.94
CA GLY A 344 -28.93 -23.11 4.95
C GLY A 344 -29.46 -22.98 6.39
N ILE A 345 -30.52 -22.19 6.60
CA ILE A 345 -31.11 -21.92 7.92
C ILE A 345 -32.59 -22.32 7.91
N GLU A 346 -33.07 -22.94 8.98
CA GLU A 346 -34.50 -23.19 9.15
C GLU A 346 -35.30 -21.88 9.14
N LYS A 347 -36.40 -21.85 8.38
CA LYS A 347 -37.16 -20.63 8.08
C LYS A 347 -37.66 -19.88 9.32
N GLU A 348 -38.02 -20.61 10.37
CA GLU A 348 -38.51 -20.04 11.64
C GLU A 348 -37.37 -19.41 12.47
N VAL A 349 -36.19 -20.03 12.47
CA VAL A 349 -34.97 -19.49 13.09
C VAL A 349 -34.52 -18.24 12.35
N CYS A 350 -34.59 -18.27 11.01
CA CYS A 350 -34.17 -17.14 10.19
C CYS A 350 -34.98 -15.85 10.43
N ARG A 351 -36.28 -15.97 10.74
CA ARG A 351 -37.16 -14.82 11.03
C ARG A 351 -37.06 -14.34 12.48
N ARG A 352 -36.79 -15.24 13.43
CA ARG A 352 -36.87 -14.96 14.88
C ARG A 352 -35.62 -14.35 15.50
N GLU A 353 -34.46 -14.40 14.86
CA GLU A 353 -33.23 -13.79 15.38
C GLU A 353 -33.27 -12.24 15.47
N ASN A 354 -34.34 -11.60 15.01
CA ASN A 354 -34.59 -10.16 15.21
C ASN A 354 -35.02 -9.76 16.64
N ILE A 355 -35.21 -10.72 17.57
CA ILE A 355 -35.80 -10.44 18.90
C ILE A 355 -34.77 -10.47 20.06
N HIS A 356 -33.55 -10.99 19.85
CA HIS A 356 -32.58 -11.18 20.95
C HIS A 356 -31.13 -10.78 20.62
N GLN A 357 -30.92 -9.62 19.99
CA GLN A 357 -29.62 -8.95 19.99
C GLN A 357 -29.75 -7.50 20.41
#